data_AF-A0A2G4G9C4-F1
#
_entry.id   AF-A0A2G4G9C4-F1
#
_cell.length_a   1.000
_cell.length_b   1.000
_cell.length_c   1.000
_cell.angle_alpha   90.00
_cell.angle_beta   90.00
_cell.angle_gamma   90.00
#
_symmetry.space_group_name_H-M   'P 1'
#
loop_
_entity.id
_entity.type
_entity.pdbx_description
1 polymer ?
#
loop_
_entity_poly.entity_id
_entity_poly.type
_entity_poly.pdbx_seq_one_letter_code
_entity_poly.pdbx_strand_id
1 'polypeptide(L)'
;GMQFPDDVFSFIGDNSAKGISEAPALTFHANPEWSLANFDLSNREIHDALLEAATPWIGNAVVTSSEMKKWRFAIPKKMWPDACWVDDSGTLAIAGDAFAGPRVEGAALSGLAAARALS
;
A
#
# COMPACT_ATOMS: atom_id res chain seq x y z
N GLY A 1 0.22 14.97 -5.48
CA GLY A 1 -0.69 14.08 -4.75
C GLY A 1 -0.93 14.64 -3.36
N MET A 2 -2.05 14.29 -2.74
CA MET A 2 -2.47 14.77 -1.42
C MET A 2 -2.31 13.67 -0.37
N GLN A 3 -1.85 14.04 0.82
CA GLN A 3 -1.71 13.17 1.99
C GLN A 3 -2.83 13.49 2.97
N PHE A 4 -3.43 12.44 3.56
CA PHE A 4 -4.56 12.52 4.49
C PHE A 4 -5.65 13.53 4.07
N PRO A 5 -6.17 13.44 2.84
CA PRO A 5 -7.15 14.38 2.31
C PRO A 5 -8.49 14.36 3.06
N ASP A 6 -8.90 13.22 3.63
CA ASP A 6 -10.14 13.07 4.41
C ASP A 6 -10.12 11.81 5.31
N ASP A 7 -11.27 11.49 5.92
CA ASP A 7 -11.47 10.37 6.84
C ASP A 7 -11.58 9.00 6.15
N VAL A 8 -11.55 8.93 4.81
CA VAL A 8 -11.59 7.67 4.04
C VAL A 8 -10.24 7.41 3.39
N PHE A 9 -9.63 8.41 2.79
CA PHE A 9 -8.41 8.28 2.00
C PHE A 9 -7.20 8.82 2.76
N SER A 10 -6.17 7.98 2.88
CA SER A 10 -4.87 8.39 3.41
C SER A 10 -3.98 9.04 2.35
N PHE A 11 -4.26 8.79 1.07
CA PHE A 11 -3.52 9.37 -0.05
C PHE A 11 -4.35 9.42 -1.34
N ILE A 12 -4.18 10.51 -2.09
CA ILE A 12 -4.67 10.64 -3.47
C ILE A 12 -3.51 11.03 -4.38
N GLY A 13 -3.25 10.17 -5.37
CA GLY A 13 -2.21 10.38 -6.38
C GLY A 13 -2.81 10.76 -7.72
N ASP A 14 -2.30 11.83 -8.31
CA ASP A 14 -2.52 12.16 -9.73
C ASP A 14 -1.43 11.48 -10.56
N ASN A 15 -1.82 10.56 -11.44
CA ASN A 15 -0.89 9.78 -12.26
C ASN A 15 -0.44 10.51 -13.53
N SER A 16 -1.19 11.52 -13.98
CA SER A 16 -0.74 12.42 -15.04
C SER A 16 0.37 13.35 -14.53
N ALA A 17 0.21 13.90 -13.32
CA ALA A 17 1.25 14.71 -12.67
C ALA A 17 2.54 13.91 -12.37
N LYS A 18 2.44 12.58 -12.21
CA LYS A 18 3.60 11.68 -12.09
C LYS A 18 4.27 11.36 -13.43
N GLY A 19 3.64 11.71 -14.56
CA GLY A 19 4.14 11.38 -15.91
C GLY A 19 4.05 9.89 -16.26
N ILE A 20 3.17 9.13 -15.60
CA ILE A 20 3.05 7.67 -15.79
C ILE A 20 1.73 7.25 -16.45
N SER A 21 0.93 8.21 -16.92
CA SER A 21 -0.35 7.93 -17.57
C SER A 21 -0.59 8.90 -18.72
N GLU A 22 -1.00 8.34 -19.87
CA GLU A 22 -1.36 9.11 -21.07
C GLU A 22 -2.75 9.74 -20.97
N ALA A 23 -3.60 9.24 -20.07
CA ALA A 23 -4.92 9.77 -19.77
C ALA A 23 -5.00 10.28 -18.32
N PRO A 24 -5.92 11.21 -18.00
CA PRO A 24 -6.18 11.60 -16.62
C PRO A 24 -6.57 10.39 -15.77
N ALA A 25 -5.76 10.09 -14.75
CA ALA A 25 -5.99 8.96 -13.86
C ALA A 25 -5.61 9.32 -12.43
N LEU A 26 -6.49 8.98 -11.48
CA LEU A 26 -6.29 9.17 -10.06
C LEU A 26 -6.14 7.82 -9.37
N THR A 27 -5.27 7.75 -8.35
CA THR A 27 -5.14 6.60 -7.45
C THR A 27 -5.50 7.02 -6.05
N PHE A 28 -6.47 6.34 -5.46
CA PHE A 28 -6.93 6.56 -4.11
C PHE A 28 -6.46 5.43 -3.21
N HIS A 29 -5.84 5.75 -2.06
CA HIS A 29 -5.53 4.77 -1.03
C HIS A 29 -6.46 5.00 0.16
N ALA A 30 -7.36 4.06 0.42
CA ALA A 30 -8.13 4.07 1.66
C ALA A 30 -7.20 3.98 2.88
N ASN A 31 -7.57 4.61 3.99
CA ASN A 31 -6.80 4.52 5.22
C ASN A 31 -6.95 3.13 5.89
N PRO A 32 -6.04 2.76 6.81
CA PRO A 32 -6.07 1.45 7.47
C PRO A 32 -7.37 1.16 8.23
N GLU A 33 -7.97 2.18 8.86
CA GLU A 33 -9.18 2.06 9.67
C GLU A 33 -10.38 1.67 8.80
N TRP A 34 -10.62 2.43 7.72
CA TRP A 34 -11.67 2.16 6.74
C TRP A 34 -11.45 0.81 6.06
N SER A 35 -10.21 0.52 5.68
CA SER A 35 -9.84 -0.74 5.02
C SER A 35 -10.12 -1.96 5.90
N LEU A 36 -9.83 -1.87 7.20
CA LEU A 36 -10.08 -2.94 8.15
C LEU A 36 -11.58 -3.15 8.40
N ALA A 37 -12.33 -2.06 8.59
CA ALA A 37 -13.76 -2.11 8.85
C ALA A 37 -14.56 -2.71 7.68
N ASN A 38 -14.08 -2.53 6.44
CA ASN A 38 -14.75 -2.98 5.23
C ASN A 38 -14.10 -4.21 4.58
N PHE A 39 -13.04 -4.78 5.16
CA PHE A 39 -12.19 -5.77 4.46
C PHE A 39 -12.96 -7.01 3.98
N ASP A 40 -13.93 -7.46 4.76
CA ASP A 40 -14.69 -8.69 4.53
C ASP A 40 -15.91 -8.50 3.61
N LEU A 41 -16.24 -7.26 3.24
CA LEU A 41 -17.25 -6.98 2.21
C LEU A 41 -16.78 -7.54 0.85
N SER A 42 -17.73 -7.77 -0.07
CA SER A 42 -17.39 -8.17 -1.43
C SER A 42 -16.57 -7.09 -2.15
N ASN A 43 -15.82 -7.49 -3.18
CA ASN A 43 -15.05 -6.53 -3.96
C ASN A 43 -15.94 -5.46 -4.60
N ARG A 44 -17.16 -5.83 -5.00
CA ARG A 44 -18.10 -4.88 -5.58
C ARG A 44 -18.58 -3.85 -4.55
N GLU A 45 -19.00 -4.28 -3.37
CA GLU A 45 -19.47 -3.38 -2.31
C GLU A 45 -18.39 -2.36 -1.91
N ILE A 46 -17.14 -2.81 -1.78
CA ILE A 46 -16.01 -1.93 -1.47
C ILE A 46 -15.72 -0.98 -2.62
N HIS A 47 -15.75 -1.47 -3.85
CA HIS A 47 -15.50 -0.63 -5.01
C HIS A 47 -16.55 0.48 -5.14
N ASP A 48 -17.83 0.12 -5.02
CA ASP A 48 -18.95 1.06 -5.07
C ASP A 48 -18.83 2.12 -3.96
N ALA A 49 -18.51 1.71 -2.72
CA ALA A 49 -18.31 2.63 -1.60
C ALA A 49 -17.10 3.56 -1.75
N LEU A 50 -15.97 3.05 -2.27
CA LEU A 50 -14.78 3.87 -2.53
C LEU A 50 -15.02 4.85 -3.68
N LEU A 51 -15.76 4.45 -4.71
CA LEU A 51 -16.10 5.32 -5.83
C LEU A 51 -17.04 6.45 -5.39
N GLU A 52 -18.03 6.13 -4.55
CA GLU A 52 -18.89 7.13 -3.91
C GLU A 52 -18.05 8.12 -3.09
N ALA A 53 -17.18 7.63 -2.20
CA ALA A 53 -16.30 8.47 -1.38
C ALA A 53 -15.34 9.33 -2.22
N ALA A 54 -14.93 8.86 -3.40
CA ALA A 54 -14.05 9.60 -4.30
C ALA A 54 -14.76 10.74 -5.07
N THR A 55 -16.09 10.77 -5.08
CA THR A 55 -16.89 11.74 -5.88
C THR A 55 -16.49 13.21 -5.65
N PRO A 56 -16.30 13.69 -4.41
CA PRO A 56 -15.88 15.08 -4.16
C PRO A 56 -14.52 15.43 -4.78
N TRP A 57 -13.64 14.45 -4.96
CA TRP A 57 -12.29 14.61 -5.51
C TRP A 57 -12.25 14.53 -7.04
N ILE A 58 -13.13 13.71 -7.62
CA ILE A 58 -13.29 13.57 -9.08
C ILE A 58 -14.05 14.77 -9.66
N GLY A 59 -14.95 15.37 -8.87
CA GLY A 59 -15.79 16.48 -9.31
C GLY A 59 -16.77 16.03 -10.40
N ASN A 60 -16.84 16.80 -11.49
CA ASN A 60 -17.78 16.54 -12.59
C ASN A 60 -17.20 15.66 -13.71
N ALA A 61 -16.01 15.08 -13.52
CA ALA A 61 -15.40 14.22 -14.52
C ALA A 61 -16.15 12.89 -14.64
N VAL A 62 -16.27 12.38 -15.86
CA VAL A 62 -16.87 11.08 -16.13
C VAL A 62 -15.81 10.00 -15.94
N VAL A 63 -16.05 9.07 -15.00
CA VAL A 63 -15.18 7.91 -14.78
C VAL A 63 -15.38 6.92 -15.92
N THR A 64 -14.39 6.79 -16.79
CA THR A 64 -14.43 5.88 -17.95
C THR A 64 -14.02 4.45 -17.60
N SER A 65 -13.20 4.28 -16.56
CA SER A 65 -12.82 2.98 -16.00
C SER A 65 -12.45 3.15 -14.53
N SER A 66 -12.66 2.11 -13.73
CA SER A 66 -12.29 2.08 -12.33
C SER A 66 -11.96 0.64 -11.91
N GLU A 67 -10.95 0.50 -11.07
CA GLU A 67 -10.43 -0.77 -10.61
C GLU A 67 -10.16 -0.67 -9.11
N MET A 68 -10.44 -1.76 -8.39
CA MET A 68 -10.22 -1.84 -6.95
C MET A 68 -9.35 -3.04 -6.61
N LYS A 69 -8.36 -2.82 -5.72
CA LYS A 69 -7.48 -3.87 -5.22
C LYS A 69 -7.39 -3.86 -3.70
N LYS A 70 -7.57 -5.04 -3.09
CA LYS A 70 -7.33 -5.27 -1.66
C LYS A 70 -5.88 -5.65 -1.40
N TRP A 71 -5.30 -5.06 -0.36
CA TRP A 71 -3.94 -5.34 0.12
C TRP A 71 -3.98 -5.68 1.61
N ARG A 72 -4.17 -6.97 1.94
CA ARG A 72 -4.29 -7.42 3.35
C ARG A 72 -3.07 -7.09 4.21
N PHE A 73 -1.89 -7.10 3.59
CA PHE A 73 -0.59 -6.89 4.23
C PHE A 73 0.09 -5.65 3.65
N ALA A 74 -0.64 -4.54 3.56
CA ALA A 74 -0.14 -3.30 2.93
C ALA A 74 0.94 -2.58 3.75
N ILE A 75 0.78 -2.55 5.08
CA ILE A 75 1.68 -1.85 6.00
C ILE A 75 1.89 -2.76 7.24
N PRO A 76 3.15 -3.10 7.57
CA PRO A 76 3.47 -3.80 8.82
C PRO A 76 2.98 -3.02 10.05
N LYS A 77 2.21 -3.67 10.93
CA LYS A 77 1.78 -3.07 12.21
C LYS A 77 2.81 -3.21 13.32
N LYS A 78 3.62 -4.27 13.27
CA LYS A 78 4.70 -4.55 14.21
C LYS A 78 5.96 -4.84 13.41
N MET A 79 7.01 -4.09 13.72
CA MET A 79 8.32 -4.29 13.14
C MET A 79 9.06 -5.40 13.89
N TRP A 80 9.85 -6.19 13.15
CA TRP A 80 10.91 -7.00 13.74
C TRP A 80 12.06 -6.07 14.18
N PRO A 81 12.74 -6.33 15.32
CA PRO A 81 13.79 -5.45 15.81
C PRO A 81 15.05 -5.43 14.93
N ASP A 82 15.35 -6.53 14.24
CA ASP A 82 16.56 -6.69 13.43
C ASP A 82 16.29 -6.57 11.93
N ALA A 83 17.34 -6.29 11.15
CA ALA A 83 17.23 -6.12 9.69
C ALA A 83 16.91 -7.43 8.94
N CYS A 84 17.06 -8.59 9.58
CA CYS A 84 16.57 -9.89 9.12
C CYS A 84 16.54 -10.84 10.33
N TRP A 85 15.76 -11.91 10.26
CA TRP A 85 15.88 -13.03 11.19
C TRP A 85 16.67 -14.14 10.52
N VAL A 86 17.57 -14.79 11.26
CA VAL A 86 18.38 -15.92 10.78
C VAL A 86 18.19 -17.07 11.76
N ASP A 87 18.05 -18.28 11.25
CA ASP A 87 17.93 -19.47 12.08
C ASP A 87 19.28 -19.84 12.74
N ASP A 88 19.25 -20.66 13.79
CA ASP A 88 20.43 -21.03 14.56
C ASP A 88 21.50 -21.75 13.71
N SER A 89 21.10 -22.44 12.64
CA SER A 89 22.05 -23.11 11.73
C SER A 89 22.74 -22.16 10.76
N GLY A 90 22.24 -20.93 10.60
CA GLY A 90 22.75 -19.97 9.63
C GLY A 90 22.44 -20.34 8.17
N THR A 91 21.43 -21.18 7.93
CA THR A 91 21.09 -21.67 6.58
C THR A 91 19.77 -21.11 6.04
N LEU A 92 18.97 -20.48 6.91
CA LEU A 92 17.71 -19.84 6.57
C LEU A 92 17.68 -18.42 7.12
N ALA A 93 17.32 -17.47 6.27
CA ALA A 93 17.03 -16.10 6.67
C ALA A 93 15.64 -15.66 6.21
N ILE A 94 14.97 -14.83 7.03
CA ILE A 94 13.73 -14.15 6.71
C ILE A 94 14.00 -12.64 6.65
N ALA A 95 13.55 -12.02 5.57
CA ALA A 95 13.74 -10.61 5.28
C ALA A 95 12.45 -10.00 4.70
N GLY A 96 12.35 -8.68 4.76
CA GLY A 96 11.21 -7.94 4.20
C GLY A 96 11.08 -6.54 4.77
N ASP A 97 10.05 -5.83 4.30
CA ASP A 97 9.68 -4.49 4.77
C ASP A 97 9.36 -4.46 6.29
N ALA A 98 8.99 -5.59 6.89
CA ALA A 98 8.80 -5.71 8.33
C ALA A 98 10.09 -5.71 9.17
N PHE A 99 11.28 -5.79 8.56
CA PHE A 99 12.57 -5.96 9.27
C PHE A 99 13.45 -4.70 9.26
N ALA A 100 13.50 -3.94 8.16
CA ALA A 100 14.33 -2.74 8.06
C ALA A 100 13.56 -1.48 7.65
N GLY A 101 12.26 -1.43 7.97
CA GLY A 101 11.39 -0.27 7.78
C GLY A 101 10.29 -0.51 6.74
N PRO A 102 9.06 -0.02 6.96
CA PRO A 102 7.87 -0.35 6.15
C PRO A 102 7.82 0.46 4.84
N ARG A 103 8.90 0.40 4.06
CA ARG A 103 9.07 1.07 2.77
C ARG A 103 9.88 0.16 1.83
N VAL A 104 9.87 0.50 0.54
CA VAL A 104 10.67 -0.19 -0.48
C VAL A 104 12.17 -0.23 -0.10
N GLU A 105 12.71 0.88 0.43
CA GLU A 105 14.09 0.94 0.91
C GLU A 105 14.37 -0.08 2.02
N GLY A 106 13.48 -0.17 3.01
CA GLY A 106 13.62 -1.12 4.11
C GLY A 106 13.56 -2.56 3.65
N ALA A 107 12.65 -2.89 2.73
CA ALA A 107 12.63 -4.22 2.12
C ALA A 107 13.96 -4.57 1.41
N ALA A 108 14.52 -3.62 0.65
CA ALA A 108 15.79 -3.81 -0.04
C ALA A 108 16.97 -3.98 0.94
N LEU A 109 17.06 -3.12 1.95
CA LEU A 109 18.10 -3.18 2.98
C LEU A 109 18.02 -4.48 3.79
N SER A 110 16.80 -4.93 4.11
CA SER A 110 16.57 -6.21 4.79
C SER A 110 17.07 -7.40 3.96
N GLY A 111 16.79 -7.41 2.66
CA GLY A 111 17.29 -8.44 1.74
C GLY A 111 18.82 -8.47 1.67
N LEU A 112 19.47 -7.30 1.63
CA LEU A 112 20.93 -7.20 1.67
C LEU A 112 21.52 -7.70 2.99
N ALA A 113 20.85 -7.44 4.12
CA ALA A 113 21.27 -7.94 5.43
C ALA A 113 21.21 -9.47 5.48
N ALA A 114 20.09 -10.06 5.02
CA ALA A 114 19.93 -11.52 4.96
C ALA A 114 20.99 -12.18 4.06
N ALA A 115 21.27 -11.61 2.88
CA ALA A 115 22.29 -12.14 1.99
C ALA A 115 23.68 -12.17 2.64
N ARG A 116 24.06 -11.12 3.39
CA ARG A 116 25.34 -11.06 4.10
C ARG A 116 25.42 -12.05 5.26
N ALA A 117 24.30 -12.31 5.93
CA ALA A 117 24.25 -13.22 7.08
C ALA A 117 24.33 -14.70 6.69
N LEU A 118 23.96 -15.04 5.45
CA LEU A 118 24.05 -16.40 4.90
C LEU A 118 25.35 -16.66 4.12
N SER A 119 26.23 -15.67 4.01
CA SER A 119 27.49 -15.76 3.25
C SER A 119 28.64 -16.33 4.08
#